data_AF-A0A1Z9J2E5-F1
#
_entry.id   AF-A0A1Z9J2E5-F1
#
_cell.length_a   1.000
_cell.length_b   1.000
_cell.length_c   1.000
_cell.angle_alpha   90.00
_cell.angle_beta   90.00
_cell.angle_gamma   90.00
#
_symmetry.space_group_name_H-M   'P 1'
#
loop_
_entity.id
_entity.type
_entity.pdbx_description
1 polymer ?
#
loop_
_entity_poly.entity_id
_entity_poly.type
_entity_poly.pdbx_seq_one_letter_code
_entity_poly.pdbx_strand_id
1 'polypeptide(L)' 'MTENIVDLEAAKARQCLKRKKCPTCGAPSEVKHQPFCSVRCCQLDLGRWLNEDYRVPVIDYDDMSETPLEGED' A
#
# COMPACT_ATOMS: atom_id res chain seq x y z
N MET A 1 -27.85 -4.93 22.19
CA MET A 1 -26.55 -5.47 21.70
C MET A 1 -26.30 -5.12 20.23
N THR A 2 -26.77 -3.98 19.72
CA THR A 2 -26.58 -3.53 18.31
C THR A 2 -25.78 -2.23 18.21
N GLU A 3 -25.37 -1.65 19.34
CA GLU A 3 -24.74 -0.32 19.39
C GLU A 3 -23.28 -0.31 18.89
N ASN A 4 -22.66 -1.47 18.64
CA ASN A 4 -21.27 -1.57 18.16
C ASN A 4 -21.11 -1.66 16.63
N ILE A 5 -22.18 -1.92 15.86
CA ILE A 5 -22.07 -2.16 14.40
C ILE A 5 -21.99 -0.83 13.63
N VAL A 6 -22.76 0.18 14.06
CA VAL A 6 -22.80 1.51 13.42
C VAL A 6 -21.46 2.27 13.51
N ASP A 7 -20.68 2.04 14.57
CA ASP A 7 -19.36 2.65 14.76
C ASP A 7 -18.28 2.05 13.83
N LEU A 8 -18.36 0.74 13.55
CA LEU A 8 -17.46 0.05 12.62
C LEU A 8 -17.67 0.49 11.17
N GLU A 9 -18.92 0.69 10.75
CA GLU A 9 -19.23 1.19 9.40
C GLU A 9 -18.80 2.66 9.23
N ALA A 10 -18.98 3.51 10.24
CA ALA A 10 -18.52 4.89 10.23
C ALA A 10 -16.98 5.00 10.22
N ALA A 11 -16.27 4.15 10.98
CA ALA A 11 -14.82 4.07 10.97
C ALA A 11 -14.27 3.59 9.60
N LYS A 12 -14.90 2.58 9.00
CA LYS A 12 -14.56 2.08 7.66
C LYS A 12 -14.83 3.14 6.58
N ALA A 13 -15.93 3.88 6.68
CA ALA A 13 -16.22 5.00 5.79
C ALA A 13 -15.17 6.12 5.91
N ARG A 14 -14.76 6.48 7.13
CA ARG A 14 -13.69 7.45 7.38
C ARG A 14 -12.34 6.99 6.82
N GLN A 15 -12.09 5.69 6.79
CA GLN A 15 -10.88 5.11 6.21
C GLN A 15 -10.88 5.14 4.67
N CYS A 16 -12.06 5.20 4.05
CA CYS A 16 -12.23 5.36 2.60
C CYS A 16 -12.24 6.82 2.13
N LEU A 17 -12.56 7.79 3.01
CA LEU A 17 -12.76 9.20 2.63
C LEU A 17 -11.48 10.01 2.41
N LYS A 18 -10.34 9.60 2.96
CA LYS A 18 -9.08 10.32 2.74
C LYS A 18 -8.54 9.94 1.36
N ARG A 19 -8.67 10.85 0.38
CA ARG A 19 -8.01 10.75 -0.93
C ARG A 19 -6.53 10.43 -0.70
N LYS A 20 -6.15 9.18 -1.00
CA LYS A 20 -4.75 8.74 -0.85
C LYS A 20 -3.85 9.57 -1.77
N LYS A 21 -2.60 9.76 -1.38
CA LYS A 21 -1.61 10.43 -2.23
C LYS A 21 -1.30 9.55 -3.44
N CYS A 22 -1.17 10.18 -4.61
CA CYS A 22 -0.74 9.51 -5.83
C CYS A 22 0.68 8.95 -5.63
N PRO A 23 0.92 7.66 -5.89
CA PRO A 23 2.24 7.06 -5.69
C PRO A 23 3.28 7.58 -6.69
N THR A 24 2.86 8.11 -7.84
CA THR A 24 3.76 8.61 -8.88
C THR A 24 4.27 10.02 -8.61
N CYS A 25 3.43 10.92 -8.05
CA CYS A 25 3.75 12.35 -7.92
C CYS A 25 3.34 13.00 -6.60
N GLY A 26 2.65 12.29 -5.70
CA GLY A 26 2.26 12.79 -4.37
C GLY A 26 0.99 13.64 -4.32
N ALA A 27 0.43 14.08 -5.45
CA ALA A 27 -0.82 14.84 -5.49
C ALA A 27 -2.02 14.01 -4.97
N PRO A 28 -3.11 14.64 -4.48
CA PRO A 28 -4.31 13.91 -4.07
C PRO A 28 -4.89 13.06 -5.21
N SER A 29 -5.14 11.77 -4.95
CA SER A 29 -5.78 10.89 -5.94
C SER A 29 -7.16 11.39 -6.34
N GLU A 30 -7.53 11.11 -7.58
CA GLU A 30 -8.85 11.40 -8.12
C GLU A 30 -9.68 10.12 -8.18
N VAL A 31 -10.97 10.17 -7.81
CA VAL A 31 -11.86 9.00 -7.72
C VAL A 31 -11.86 8.17 -9.01
N LYS A 32 -11.83 8.83 -10.17
CA LYS A 32 -11.81 8.18 -11.49
C LYS A 32 -10.50 7.44 -11.80
N HIS A 33 -9.40 7.83 -11.15
CA HIS A 33 -8.05 7.38 -11.48
C HIS A 33 -7.32 6.75 -10.28
N GLN A 34 -8.02 6.43 -9.20
CA GLN A 34 -7.39 5.88 -7.99
C GLN A 34 -6.58 4.62 -8.33
N PRO A 35 -5.35 4.48 -7.79
CA PRO A 35 -4.72 5.31 -6.74
C PRO A 35 -4.03 6.60 -7.23
N PHE A 36 -4.14 6.96 -8.50
CA PHE A 36 -3.45 8.09 -9.13
C PHE A 36 -4.28 9.37 -9.18
N CYS A 37 -3.63 10.49 -9.51
CA CYS A 37 -4.29 11.78 -9.71
C CYS A 37 -4.73 12.04 -11.17
N SER A 38 -4.25 11.25 -12.15
CA SER A 38 -4.56 11.42 -13.57
C SER A 38 -4.17 10.20 -14.40
N VAL A 39 -4.72 10.08 -15.61
CA VAL A 39 -4.31 9.06 -16.61
C VAL A 39 -2.81 9.09 -16.90
N ARG A 40 -2.22 10.30 -16.95
CA ARG A 40 -0.78 10.47 -17.20
C ARG A 40 0.07 9.76 -16.15
N CYS A 41 -0.30 9.86 -14.86
CA CYS A 41 0.40 9.18 -13.78
C CYS A 41 0.20 7.66 -13.83
N CYS A 42 -0.99 7.16 -14.21
CA CYS A 42 -1.21 5.73 -14.44
C CYS A 42 -0.27 5.18 -15.51
N GLN A 43 -0.11 5.90 -16.62
CA GLN A 43 0.75 5.49 -17.73
C GLN A 43 2.24 5.55 -17.38
N LEU A 44 2.66 6.55 -16.59
CA LEU A 44 4.04 6.62 -16.09
C LEU A 44 4.36 5.43 -15.18
N ASP A 45 3.45 5.10 -14.28
CA ASP A 45 3.59 3.94 -13.40
C ASP A 45 3.70 2.65 -14.22
N LEU A 46 2.79 2.45 -15.18
CA LEU A 46 2.85 1.32 -16.11
C LEU A 46 4.18 1.27 -16.87
N GLY A 47 4.70 2.40 -17.32
CA GLY A 47 6.02 2.48 -17.96
C GLY A 47 7.14 1.98 -17.05
N ARG A 48 7.15 2.37 -15.77
CA ARG A 48 8.11 1.88 -14.77
C ARG A 48 8.01 0.36 -14.57
N TRP A 49 6.79 -0.20 -14.59
CA TRP A 49 6.60 -1.65 -14.54
C TRP A 49 7.19 -2.35 -15.76
N LEU A 50 6.89 -1.86 -16.96
CA LEU A 50 7.34 -2.48 -18.22
C LEU A 50 8.85 -2.33 -18.44
N ASN A 51 9.46 -1.27 -17.90
CA ASN A 51 10.91 -1.07 -17.91
C ASN A 51 11.62 -1.78 -16.76
N GLU A 52 10.88 -2.48 -15.91
CA GLU A 52 11.38 -3.12 -14.70
C GLU A 52 12.09 -2.15 -13.74
N ASP A 53 11.67 -0.88 -13.66
CA ASP A 53 12.29 0.10 -12.76
C ASP A 53 12.03 -0.21 -11.27
N TYR A 54 11.00 -1.01 -10.97
CA TYR A 54 10.71 -1.46 -9.61
C TYR A 54 11.64 -2.60 -9.19
N ARG A 55 12.36 -2.41 -8.08
CA ARG A 55 13.35 -3.34 -7.54
C ARG A 55 13.15 -3.52 -6.03
N VAL A 56 13.27 -4.76 -5.56
CA VAL A 56 13.32 -5.07 -4.13
C VAL A 56 14.80 -5.13 -3.72
N PRO A 57 15.23 -4.42 -2.67
CA PRO A 57 16.61 -4.49 -2.22
C PRO A 57 16.94 -5.91 -1.75
N VAL A 58 18.16 -6.38 -2.05
CA VAL A 58 18.69 -7.61 -1.49
C VAL A 58 19.18 -7.30 -0.07
N ILE A 59 18.73 -8.11 0.89
CA ILE A 59 19.32 -8.18 2.22
C ILE A 59 20.18 -9.44 2.28
N ASP A 60 21.41 -9.32 2.77
CA ASP A 60 22.31 -10.47 2.92
C ASP A 60 21.77 -11.37 4.05
N TYR A 61 21.56 -12.65 3.74
CA TYR A 61 20.95 -13.64 4.65
C TYR A 61 21.82 -14.00 5.86
N ASP A 62 23.09 -13.61 5.88
CA ASP A 62 23.99 -13.79 7.03
C ASP A 62 23.50 -13.04 8.28
N ASP A 63 22.63 -12.04 8.13
CA ASP A 63 22.02 -11.28 9.25
C ASP A 63 20.71 -11.92 9.78
N MET A 64 20.27 -13.04 9.20
CA MET A 64 18.97 -13.70 9.51
C MET A 64 19.12 -15.11 10.12
N SER A 65 20.34 -15.57 10.43
CA SER A 65 20.60 -16.96 10.86
C SER A 65 20.67 -17.19 12.39
N GLU A 66 20.26 -16.23 13.23
CA GLU A 66 20.14 -16.45 14.68
C GLU A 66 18.74 -16.09 15.18
N THR A 67 17.73 -16.83 14.74
CA THR A 67 16.53 -17.03 15.57
C THR A 67 16.61 -18.44 16.14
N PRO A 68 17.05 -18.62 17.40
CA PRO A 68 16.92 -19.90 18.08
C PRO A 68 15.45 -20.33 18.01
N LEU A 69 15.17 -21.44 17.34
CA LEU A 69 13.88 -22.10 17.44
C LEU A 69 13.84 -22.81 18.81
N GLU A 70 13.69 -22.04 19.88
CA GLU A 70 13.50 -22.59 21.22
C GLU A 70 12.05 -23.07 21.36
N GLY A 71 11.87 -24.38 21.25
CA GLY A 71 10.58 -25.03 21.48
C GLY A 71 10.54 -26.51 21.11
N GLU A 72 11.59 -27.28 21.42
CA GLU A 72 11.51 -28.74 21.50
C GLU A 72 11.49 -29.11 22.99
N ASP A 73 10.29 -29.32 23.53
CA ASP A 73 9.91 -30.31 24.56
C ASP A 73 8.39 -30.23 24.84
#